data_AF-A0A554LFI0-F1
#
_entry.id   AF-A0A554LFI0-F1
#
_cell.length_a   1.000
_cell.length_b   1.000
_cell.length_c   1.000
_cell.angle_alpha   90.00
_cell.angle_beta   90.00
_cell.angle_gamma   90.00
#
_symmetry.space_group_name_H-M   'P 1'
#
loop_
_entity.id
_entity.type
_entity.pdbx_description
1 polymer ?
#
loop_
_entity_poly.entity_id
_entity_poly.type
_entity_poly.pdbx_seq_one_letter_code
_entity_poly.pdbx_strand_id
1 'polypeptide(L)'
;MAEAPLDLASQKDLIYNQGMRNFQNFIEHSELSPEDRAMWETIMLKAPKGAVEAVAEYINEIPEKLKNVTEIIRLKKKAFLENDTNLLDKVLREENFLIK
;
A
#
# COMPACT_ATOMS: atom_id res chain seq x y z
N MET A 1 24.92 21.31 21.24
CA MET A 1 23.90 22.18 20.62
C MET A 1 22.73 21.26 20.29
N ALA A 2 21.54 21.51 20.82
CA ALA A 2 20.37 20.71 20.46
C ALA A 2 19.91 21.14 19.06
N GLU A 3 19.77 20.19 18.14
CA GLU A 3 19.21 20.47 16.81
C GLU A 3 17.79 21.02 16.97
N ALA A 4 17.49 22.10 16.24
CA ALA A 4 16.15 22.66 16.22
C ALA A 4 15.19 21.60 15.62
N PRO A 5 14.00 21.38 16.20
CA PRO A 5 13.06 20.42 15.65
C PRO A 5 12.68 20.80 14.21
N LEU A 6 12.67 19.81 13.33
CA LEU A 6 12.20 19.95 11.93
C LEU A 6 10.82 20.61 11.90
N ASP A 7 10.56 21.47 10.92
CA ASP A 7 9.22 21.99 10.71
C ASP A 7 8.25 20.86 10.28
N LEU A 8 6.95 21.10 10.44
CA LEU A 8 5.92 20.07 10.23
C LEU A 8 5.91 19.52 8.78
N ALA A 9 6.28 20.31 7.78
CA ALA A 9 6.33 19.86 6.39
C ALA A 9 7.54 18.94 6.18
N SER A 10 8.70 19.33 6.71
CA SER A 10 9.92 18.52 6.68
C SER A 10 9.77 17.20 7.44
N GLN A 11 9.03 17.18 8.56
CA GLN A 11 8.71 15.94 9.28
C GLN A 11 7.82 15.00 8.45
N LYS A 12 6.78 15.52 7.77
CA LYS A 12 5.90 14.73 6.91
C LYS A 12 6.64 14.15 5.71
N ASP A 13 7.55 14.92 5.12
CA ASP A 13 8.37 14.41 4.02
C ASP A 13 9.36 13.33 4.47
N LEU A 14 9.90 13.45 5.68
CA LEU A 14 10.76 12.42 6.27
C LEU A 14 10.00 11.10 6.47
N ILE A 15 8.79 11.18 7.06
CA ILE A 15 7.93 10.02 7.31
C ILE A 15 7.54 9.35 5.99
N TYR A 16 7.09 10.12 5.01
CA TYR A 16 6.76 9.62 3.68
C TYR A 16 7.94 8.91 3.01
N ASN A 17 9.13 9.52 3.02
CA ASN A 17 10.32 8.95 2.40
C ASN A 17 10.75 7.65 3.11
N GLN A 18 10.57 7.57 4.43
CA GLN A 18 10.85 6.36 5.19
C GLN A 18 9.82 5.26 4.92
N GLY A 19 8.53 5.61 4.85
CA GLY A 19 7.46 4.70 4.45
C GLY A 19 7.70 4.11 3.06
N MET A 20 8.11 4.94 2.09
CA MET A 20 8.44 4.44 0.75
C MET A 20 9.64 3.49 0.73
N ARG A 21 10.71 3.80 1.47
CA ARG A 21 11.88 2.90 1.52
C ARG A 21 11.53 1.56 2.16
N ASN A 22 10.76 1.58 3.25
CA ASN A 22 10.30 0.35 3.91
C ASN A 22 9.45 -0.48 2.96
N PHE A 23 8.54 0.15 2.24
CA PHE A 23 7.72 -0.52 1.24
C PHE A 23 8.55 -1.13 0.10
N GLN A 24 9.50 -0.37 -0.46
CA GLN A 24 10.38 -0.85 -1.53
C GLN A 24 11.18 -2.08 -1.08
N ASN A 25 11.82 -1.98 0.09
CA ASN A 25 12.54 -3.10 0.68
C ASN A 25 11.63 -4.32 0.87
N PHE A 26 10.41 -4.10 1.34
CA PHE A 26 9.47 -5.19 1.55
C PHE A 26 9.06 -5.86 0.23
N ILE A 27 8.70 -5.08 -0.80
CA ILE A 27 8.30 -5.61 -2.11
C ILE A 27 9.44 -6.36 -2.78
N GLU A 28 10.67 -5.85 -2.71
CA GLU A 28 11.87 -6.50 -3.27
C GLU A 28 12.09 -7.91 -2.68
N HIS A 29 11.83 -8.08 -1.38
CA HIS A 29 12.01 -9.33 -0.64
C HIS A 29 10.74 -10.17 -0.53
N SER A 30 9.61 -9.70 -1.06
CA SER A 30 8.34 -10.41 -1.02
C SER A 30 8.29 -11.59 -1.99
N GLU A 31 7.44 -12.58 -1.72
CA GLU A 31 7.15 -13.68 -2.65
C GLU A 31 6.19 -13.27 -3.80
N LEU A 32 5.98 -11.97 -4.02
CA LEU A 32 5.12 -11.48 -5.10
C LEU A 32 5.72 -11.76 -6.47
N SER A 33 4.85 -12.03 -7.44
CA SER A 33 5.25 -12.15 -8.84
C SER A 33 5.81 -10.82 -9.37
N PRO A 34 6.68 -10.83 -10.39
CA PRO A 34 7.18 -9.60 -11.01
C PRO A 34 6.07 -8.65 -11.48
N GLU A 35 4.95 -9.20 -11.97
CA GLU A 35 3.78 -8.42 -12.38
C GLU A 35 3.16 -7.66 -11.19
N ASP A 36 2.98 -8.36 -10.06
CA ASP A 36 2.39 -7.77 -8.86
C ASP A 36 3.31 -6.71 -8.24
N ARG A 37 4.64 -6.93 -8.26
CA ARG A 37 5.62 -5.93 -7.82
C ARG A 37 5.52 -4.65 -8.64
N ALA A 38 5.48 -4.76 -9.97
CA ALA A 38 5.34 -3.60 -10.86
C ALA A 38 4.00 -2.87 -10.68
N MET A 39 2.91 -3.61 -10.42
CA MET A 39 1.62 -3.02 -10.07
C MET A 39 1.72 -2.19 -8.80
N TRP A 40 2.33 -2.74 -7.74
CA TRP A 40 2.51 -2.09 -6.46
C TRP A 40 3.37 -0.82 -6.55
N GLU A 41 4.48 -0.88 -7.27
CA GLU A 41 5.30 0.31 -7.57
C GLU A 41 4.48 1.41 -8.25
N THR A 42 3.65 1.03 -9.23
CA THR A 42 2.78 1.98 -9.96
C THR A 42 1.73 2.60 -9.04
N ILE A 43 1.13 1.81 -8.14
CA ILE A 43 0.13 2.30 -7.19
C ILE A 43 0.76 3.29 -6.23
N MET A 44 1.92 2.97 -5.66
CA MET A 44 2.57 3.81 -4.67
C MET A 44 3.07 5.13 -5.24
N LEU A 45 3.50 5.15 -6.51
CA LEU A 45 3.86 6.39 -7.21
C LEU A 45 2.68 7.34 -7.43
N LYS A 46 1.46 6.81 -7.52
CA LYS A 46 0.24 7.59 -7.79
C LYS A 46 -0.62 7.82 -6.54
N ALA A 47 -0.33 7.09 -5.47
CA ALA A 47 -1.09 7.16 -4.24
C ALA A 47 -0.79 8.46 -3.48
N PRO A 48 -1.78 9.06 -2.79
CA PRO A 48 -1.53 10.13 -1.83
C PRO A 48 -0.55 9.68 -0.74
N LYS A 49 0.29 10.60 -0.25
CA LYS A 49 1.33 10.30 0.78
C LYS A 49 0.78 9.53 1.99
N GLY A 50 -0.39 9.92 2.51
CA GLY A 50 -1.00 9.23 3.65
C GLY A 50 -1.47 7.80 3.36
N ALA A 51 -1.81 7.48 2.10
CA ALA A 51 -2.14 6.11 1.71
C ALA A 51 -0.88 5.24 1.61
N VAL A 52 0.22 5.81 1.13
CA VAL A 52 1.55 5.16 1.10
C VAL A 52 2.01 4.80 2.51
N GLU A 53 1.89 5.74 3.45
CA GLU A 53 2.23 5.54 4.86
C GLU A 53 1.39 4.42 5.49
N ALA A 54 0.06 4.46 5.32
CA ALA A 54 -0.84 3.44 5.86
C ALA A 54 -0.54 2.03 5.30
N VAL A 55 -0.23 1.93 4.01
CA VAL A 55 0.16 0.65 3.38
C VAL A 55 1.50 0.16 3.92
N ALA A 56 2.49 1.05 4.10
CA ALA A 56 3.79 0.70 4.65
C ALA A 56 3.70 0.25 6.12
N GLU A 57 2.87 0.91 6.93
CA GLU A 57 2.57 0.50 8.32
C GLU A 57 1.89 -0.88 8.35
N TYR A 58 0.82 -1.05 7.58
CA TYR A 58 0.07 -2.31 7.51
C TYR A 58 0.94 -3.51 7.10
N ILE A 59 1.85 -3.28 6.15
CA ILE A 59 2.81 -4.28 5.67
C ILE A 59 3.83 -4.67 6.74
N ASN A 60 4.30 -3.70 7.54
CA ASN A 60 5.23 -3.97 8.63
C ASN A 60 4.57 -4.75 9.77
N GLU A 61 3.28 -4.49 10.04
CA GLU A 61 2.54 -5.18 11.09
C GLU A 61 2.15 -6.61 10.68
N ILE A 62 1.74 -6.82 9.42
CA ILE A 62 1.21 -8.12 8.98
C ILE A 62 1.72 -8.48 7.57
N PRO A 63 3.03 -8.77 7.41
CA PRO A 63 3.65 -9.03 6.11
C PRO A 63 3.05 -10.25 5.38
N GLU A 64 2.58 -11.24 6.14
CA GLU A 64 1.91 -12.46 5.65
C GLU A 64 0.56 -12.19 4.97
N LYS A 65 -0.11 -11.08 5.28
CA LYS A 65 -1.35 -10.67 4.61
C LYS A 65 -1.11 -9.99 3.26
N LEU A 66 0.14 -9.71 2.85
CA LEU A 66 0.43 -9.02 1.59
C LEU A 66 -0.16 -9.72 0.36
N LYS A 67 -0.09 -11.05 0.30
CA LYS A 67 -0.68 -11.80 -0.82
C LYS A 67 -2.20 -11.56 -0.90
N ASN A 68 -2.87 -11.51 0.25
CA ASN A 68 -4.30 -11.21 0.32
C ASN A 68 -4.59 -9.77 -0.12
N VAL A 69 -3.79 -8.79 0.33
CA VAL A 69 -3.95 -7.39 -0.08
C VAL A 69 -3.70 -7.22 -1.58
N THR A 70 -2.67 -7.87 -2.11
CA THR A 70 -2.37 -7.89 -3.55
C THR A 70 -3.54 -8.44 -4.35
N GLU A 71 -4.14 -9.53 -3.90
CA GLU A 71 -5.30 -10.13 -4.56
C GLU A 71 -6.52 -9.20 -4.52
N ILE A 72 -6.81 -8.58 -3.37
CA ILE A 72 -7.89 -7.58 -3.25
C ILE A 72 -7.68 -6.44 -4.25
N ILE A 73 -6.45 -5.94 -4.37
CA ILE A 73 -6.11 -4.87 -5.30
C ILE A 73 -6.26 -5.33 -6.76
N ARG A 74 -5.82 -6.54 -7.11
CA ARG A 74 -6.06 -7.12 -8.45
C ARG A 74 -7.55 -7.17 -8.75
N LEU A 75 -8.35 -7.67 -7.83
CA LEU A 75 -9.80 -7.81 -8.01
C LEU A 75 -10.49 -6.44 -8.12
N LYS A 76 -10.10 -5.46 -7.31
CA LYS A 76 -10.58 -4.07 -7.44
C LYS A 76 -10.22 -3.50 -8.81
N LYS A 77 -8.95 -3.60 -9.22
CA LYS A 77 -8.47 -3.11 -10.53
C LYS A 77 -9.24 -3.77 -11.67
N LYS A 78 -9.47 -5.09 -11.61
CA LYS A 78 -10.26 -5.83 -12.59
C LYS A 78 -11.69 -5.31 -12.65
N ALA A 79 -12.36 -5.20 -11.50
CA ALA A 79 -13.72 -4.67 -11.41
C ALA A 79 -13.84 -3.25 -12.00
N PHE A 80 -12.87 -2.38 -11.73
CA PHE A 80 -12.81 -1.04 -12.32
C PHE A 80 -12.63 -1.07 -13.84
N LEU A 81 -11.74 -1.91 -14.37
CA LEU A 81 -11.51 -2.01 -15.82
C LEU A 81 -12.71 -2.59 -16.56
N GLU A 82 -13.45 -3.51 -15.93
CA GLU A 82 -14.63 -4.17 -16.50
C GLU A 82 -15.94 -3.41 -16.22
N ASN A 83 -15.90 -2.29 -15.48
CA ASN A 83 -17.08 -1.61 -14.91
C ASN A 83 -18.02 -2.58 -14.15
N ASP A 84 -17.46 -3.63 -13.55
CA ASP A 84 -18.21 -4.63 -12.79
C ASP A 84 -18.42 -4.15 -11.35
N THR A 85 -19.51 -3.40 -11.17
CA THR A 85 -19.93 -2.87 -9.87
C THR A 85 -20.26 -3.97 -8.85
N ASN A 86 -20.72 -5.15 -9.30
CA ASN A 86 -21.03 -6.26 -8.39
C ASN A 86 -19.76 -6.90 -7.84
N LEU A 87 -18.75 -7.09 -8.69
CA LEU A 87 -17.43 -7.57 -8.25
C LEU A 87 -16.78 -6.57 -7.30
N LEU A 88 -16.86 -5.27 -7.60
CA LEU A 88 -16.33 -4.23 -6.72
C LEU A 88 -16.99 -4.26 -5.33
N ASP A 89 -18.33 -4.33 -5.28
CA ASP A 89 -19.09 -4.41 -4.03
C ASP A 89 -18.72 -5.65 -3.21
N LYS A 90 -18.53 -6.79 -3.88
CA LYS A 90 -18.12 -8.04 -3.22
C LYS A 90 -16.73 -7.90 -2.59
N VAL A 91 -15.76 -7.36 -3.34
CA VAL A 91 -14.38 -7.19 -2.89
C VAL A 91 -14.29 -6.21 -1.71
N LEU A 92 -15.08 -5.13 -1.74
CA LEU A 92 -15.15 -4.16 -0.63
C LEU A 92 -15.75 -4.77 0.65
N ARG A 93 -16.67 -5.73 0.54
CA ARG A 93 -17.21 -6.46 1.70
C ARG A 93 -16.18 -7.43 2.29
N GLU A 94 -15.44 -8.14 1.44
CA GLU A 94 -14.38 -9.07 1.87
C GLU A 94 -13.21 -8.33 2.53
N GLU A 95 -12.84 -7.15 2.04
CA GLU A 95 -11.84 -6.28 2.66
C GLU A 95 -12.22 -5.87 4.10
N ASN A 96 -13.48 -5.48 4.32
CA ASN A 96 -13.98 -5.14 5.66
C ASN A 96 -13.93 -6.32 6.65
N PHE A 97 -13.88 -7.56 6.16
CA PHE A 97 -13.79 -8.75 7.01
C PHE A 97 -12.34 -9.09 7.38
N LEU A 98 -11.36 -8.70 6.56
CA LEU A 98 -9.93 -8.98 6.76
C LEU A 98 -9.22 -7.94 7.66
N ILE A 99 -9.84 -6.77 7.82
CA ILE A 99 -9.35 -5.61 8.61
C ILE A 99 -9.93 -5.59 10.04
N LYS A 100 -10.88 -6.48 10.37
CA LYS A 100 -11.32 -6.70 11.76
C LYS A 100 -10.40 -7.67 12.50
#